data_AF-A0A932LBR3-F1
#
_entry.id   AF-A0A932LBR3-F1
#
_cell.length_a   1.000
_cell.length_b   1.000
_cell.length_c   1.000
_cell.angle_alpha   90.00
_cell.angle_beta   90.00
_cell.angle_gamma   90.00
#
_symmetry.space_group_name_H-M   'P 1'
#
loop_
_entity.id
_entity.type
_entity.pdbx_description
1 polymer ?
#
loop_
_entity_poly.entity_id
_entity_poly.type
_entity_poly.pdbx_seq_one_letter_code
_entity_poly.pdbx_strand_id
1 'polypeptide(L)' 'MSGAHSFREMIRRVRAGDEDAATELVRQYEPEIRREVRMRLTDPRLRRGIESVDICQSVFRKSLCASPLANLISRNPSN' A
#
# COMPACT_ATOMS: atom_id res chain seq x y z
N MET A 1 9.58 -22.79 5.10
CA MET A 1 10.42 -21.93 5.96
C MET A 1 9.65 -20.64 6.25
N SER A 2 9.34 -20.43 7.53
CA SER A 2 8.77 -19.25 8.21
C SER A 2 8.36 -18.02 7.38
N GLY A 3 7.05 -17.85 7.15
CA GLY A 3 6.50 -16.64 6.51
C GLY A 3 6.83 -15.33 7.25
N ALA A 4 7.14 -15.38 8.55
CA ALA A 4 7.61 -14.23 9.30
C ALA A 4 9.01 -13.75 8.87
N HIS A 5 9.89 -14.66 8.41
CA HIS A 5 11.20 -14.29 7.87
C HIS A 5 11.06 -13.65 6.48
N SER A 6 10.13 -14.15 5.65
CA SER A 6 9.81 -13.56 4.33
C SER A 6 9.24 -12.14 4.44
N PHE A 7 8.29 -11.91 5.35
CA PHE A 7 7.73 -10.57 5.56
C PHE A 7 8.76 -9.57 6.07
N ARG A 8 9.57 -9.97 7.07
CA ARG A 8 10.63 -9.09 7.62
C ARG A 8 11.69 -8.74 6.57
N GLU A 9 11.99 -9.66 5.67
CA GLU A 9 12.91 -9.43 4.55
C GLU A 9 12.34 -8.40 3.56
N MET A 10 11.09 -8.62 3.14
CA MET A 10 10.38 -7.71 2.25
C MET A 10 10.32 -6.30 2.83
N ILE A 11 9.95 -6.14 4.10
CA ILE A 11 9.92 -4.84 4.78
C ILE A 11 11.32 -4.21 4.87
N ARG A 12 12.38 -4.99 5.05
CA ARG A 12 13.75 -4.46 5.08
C ARG A 12 14.16 -3.90 3.72
N ARG A 13 13.90 -4.64 2.64
CA ARG A 13 14.17 -4.21 1.26
C ARG A 13 13.40 -2.95 0.89
N VAL A 14 12.12 -2.91 1.24
CA VAL A 14 11.26 -1.72 1.07
C VAL A 14 11.82 -0.49 1.82
N ARG A 15 12.34 -0.68 3.04
CA ARG A 15 12.98 0.40 3.81
C ARG A 15 14.32 0.85 3.23
N ALA A 16 15.05 -0.07 2.59
CA ALA A 16 16.30 0.23 1.90
C ALA A 16 16.09 0.95 0.55
N GLY A 17 14.84 1.07 0.10
CA GLY A 17 14.49 1.77 -1.12
C GLY A 17 14.40 0.88 -2.37
N ASP A 18 14.20 -0.42 -2.18
CA ASP A 18 13.96 -1.39 -3.26
C ASP A 18 12.52 -1.23 -3.80
N GLU A 19 12.41 -0.73 -5.03
CA GLU A 19 11.14 -0.49 -5.72
C GLU A 19 10.38 -1.78 -6.07
N ASP A 20 11.09 -2.85 -6.38
CA ASP A 20 10.49 -4.15 -6.69
C ASP A 20 9.85 -4.75 -5.43
N ALA A 21 10.55 -4.65 -4.29
CA ALA A 21 10.02 -5.07 -3.00
C ALA A 21 8.80 -4.23 -2.58
N ALA A 22 8.78 -2.93 -2.90
CA ALA A 22 7.63 -2.07 -2.64
C ALA A 22 6.43 -2.45 -3.52
N THR A 23 6.68 -2.76 -4.79
CA THR A 23 5.66 -3.23 -5.74
C THR A 23 5.08 -4.57 -5.29
N GLU A 24 5.92 -5.50 -4.84
CA GLU A 24 5.49 -6.79 -4.31
C GLU A 24 4.62 -6.63 -3.05
N LEU A 25 5.02 -5.75 -2.13
CA LEU A 25 4.25 -5.41 -0.94
C LEU A 25 2.86 -4.85 -1.30
N VAL A 26 2.79 -3.90 -2.22
CA VAL A 26 1.50 -3.32 -2.65
C VAL A 26 0.63 -4.40 -3.29
N ARG A 27 1.18 -5.18 -4.24
CA ARG A 27 0.44 -6.22 -4.95
C ARG A 27 -0.15 -7.27 -4.00
N GLN A 28 0.58 -7.63 -2.96
CA GLN A 28 0.15 -8.66 -2.01
C GLN A 28 -0.95 -8.16 -1.05
N TYR A 29 -0.84 -6.93 -0.55
CA TYR A 29 -1.71 -6.44 0.53
C TYR A 29 -2.83 -5.51 0.07
N GLU A 30 -2.72 -4.91 -1.12
CA GLU A 30 -3.76 -4.02 -1.64
C GLU A 30 -5.15 -4.69 -1.71
N PRO A 31 -5.32 -5.93 -2.20
CA PRO A 31 -6.66 -6.54 -2.29
C PRO A 31 -7.32 -6.72 -0.92
N GLU A 32 -6.54 -7.14 0.08
CA GLU A 32 -7.03 -7.36 1.45
C GLU A 32 -7.35 -6.05 2.16
N ILE A 33 -6.48 -5.03 2.04
CA ILE A 33 -6.73 -3.70 2.59
C ILE A 33 -7.97 -3.10 1.94
N ARG A 34 -8.11 -3.22 0.61
CA ARG A 34 -9.27 -2.74 -0.15
C ARG A 34 -10.56 -3.40 0.33
N ARG A 35 -10.53 -4.71 0.61
CA ARG A 35 -11.66 -5.47 1.14
C ARG A 35 -12.06 -4.99 2.54
N GLU A 36 -11.10 -4.84 3.45
CA GLU A 36 -11.33 -4.29 4.80
C GLU A 36 -11.92 -2.87 4.75
N VAL A 37 -11.37 -2.01 3.90
CA VAL A 37 -11.85 -0.64 3.69
C VAL A 37 -13.30 -0.64 3.20
N ARG A 38 -13.67 -1.50 2.24
CA ARG A 38 -15.06 -1.63 1.76
C ARG A 38 -16.02 -2.17 2.82
N MET A 39 -15.55 -3.05 3.70
CA MET A 39 -16.36 -3.59 4.80
C MET A 39 -16.61 -2.53 5.88
N ARG A 40 -15.63 -1.66 6.15
CA ARG A 40 -15.72 -0.59 7.16
C ARG A 40 -16.41 0.67 6.64
N LEU A 41 -16.34 0.95 5.35
CA LEU A 41 -17.14 1.99 4.68
C LEU A 41 -18.57 1.48 4.47
N THR A 42 -19.38 1.63 5.52
CA THR A 42 -20.81 1.25 5.54
C THR A 42 -21.70 2.30 4.90
N ASP A 43 -21.27 3.56 4.83
CA ASP A 43 -22.00 4.63 4.14
C ASP A 43 -21.89 4.47 2.61
N PRO A 44 -23.02 4.25 1.90
CA PRO A 44 -23.04 4.11 0.44
C PRO A 44 -22.55 5.34 -0.33
N ARG A 45 -22.65 6.55 0.26
CA ARG A 45 -22.18 7.80 -0.35
C ARG A 45 -20.66 7.91 -0.29
N LEU A 46 -20.07 7.51 0.84
CA LEU A 46 -18.61 7.45 1.00
C LEU A 46 -17.98 6.33 0.16
N ARG A 47 -18.71 5.22 -0.07
CA ARG A 47 -18.29 4.13 -0.97
C ARG A 47 -18.12 4.54 -2.43
N ARG A 48 -18.84 5.55 -2.91
CA ARG A 48 -18.73 6.06 -4.29
C ARG A 48 -17.70 7.16 -4.45
N GLY A 49 -17.53 7.99 -3.42
CA GLY A 49 -16.65 9.16 -3.47
C GLY A 49 -15.20 8.89 -3.05
N ILE A 50 -14.97 7.85 -2.24
CA ILE A 50 -13.62 7.44 -1.88
C ILE A 50 -13.28 6.21 -2.70
N GLU A 51 -12.46 6.38 -3.74
CA GLU A 51 -11.90 5.22 -4.40
C GLU A 51 -11.08 4.47 -3.35
N SER A 52 -11.40 3.20 -3.13
CA SER A 52 -10.67 2.37 -2.18
C SER A 52 -9.16 2.30 -2.50
N VAL A 53 -8.78 2.68 -3.73
CA VAL A 53 -7.40 2.92 -4.17
C VAL A 53 -6.75 4.07 -3.39
N ASP A 54 -7.42 5.21 -3.20
CA ASP A 54 -6.87 6.39 -2.53
C ASP A 54 -6.59 6.15 -1.03
N ILE A 55 -7.42 5.32 -0.39
CA ILE A 55 -7.19 4.88 0.99
C ILE A 55 -5.99 3.92 1.03
N CYS A 56 -5.91 2.95 0.10
CA CYS A 56 -4.74 2.06 0.01
C CYS A 56 -3.45 2.86 -0.19
N GLN A 57 -3.45 3.83 -1.11
CA GLN A 57 -2.31 4.74 -1.35
C GLN A 57 -1.93 5.51 -0.08
N SER A 58 -2.91 5.99 0.69
CA SER A 58 -2.63 6.67 1.97
C SER A 58 -2.04 5.74 3.05
N VAL A 59 -2.50 4.50 3.13
CA VAL A 59 -1.98 3.48 4.06
C VAL A 59 -0.55 3.09 3.69
N PHE A 60 -0.27 2.83 2.41
CA PHE A 60 1.07 2.53 1.93
C PHE A 60 1.99 3.74 2.11
N ARG A 61 1.58 4.95 1.73
CA ARG A 61 2.38 6.15 1.94
C ARG A 61 2.75 6.38 3.41
N LYS A 62 1.81 6.19 4.35
CA LYS A 62 2.10 6.35 5.79
C LYS A 62 3.04 5.28 6.34
N SER A 63 2.91 4.03 5.88
CA SER A 63 3.79 2.93 6.31
C SER A 63 5.17 2.99 5.67
N LEU A 64 5.28 3.56 4.47
CA LEU A 64 6.53 3.74 3.71
C LEU A 64 7.26 5.06 4.05
N CYS A 65 6.65 6.01 4.75
CA CYS A 65 7.22 7.34 5.01
C CYS A 65 8.50 7.34 5.88
N ALA A 66 8.94 6.18 6.37
CA ALA A 66 10.24 5.99 7.00
C ALA A 66 11.33 5.51 6.02
N SER A 67 11.06 5.45 4.71
CA SER A 67 12.01 5.07 3.66
C SER A 67 12.20 6.15 2.60
N PRO A 68 13.35 6.20 1.90
CA PRO A 68 13.64 7.20 0.87
C PRO A 68 12.68 7.18 -0.34
N LEU A 69 11.83 6.16 -0.48
CA LEU A 69 10.92 5.95 -1.63
C LEU A 69 9.59 6.70 -1.55
N ALA A 70 9.32 7.44 -0.47
CA ALA A 70 8.06 8.18 -0.31
C ALA A 70 7.76 9.16 -1.48
N ASN A 71 8.77 9.54 -2.27
CA ASN A 71 8.65 10.43 -3.42
C ASN A 71 8.22 9.76 -4.73
N LEU A 72 8.33 8.43 -4.88
CA LEU A 72 8.10 7.76 -6.17
C LEU A 72 6.60 7.63 -6.52
N ILE A 73 5.75 7.48 -5.51
CA ILE A 73 4.30 7.30 -5.67
C ILE A 73 3.58 8.61 -6.07
N SER A 74 4.25 9.77 -5.93
CA SER A 74 3.74 11.07 -6.39
C SER A 74 3.87 11.29 -7.90
N ARG A 75 4.56 10.40 -8.64
CA ARG A 75 4.73 10.48 -10.09
C ARG A 75 4.10 9.26 -10.77
N ASN A 76 2.77 9.22 -10.81
CA ASN A 76 2.08 8.52 -11.88
C ASN A 76 1.29 9.59 -12.66
N PRO A 77 1.58 9.78 -13.96
CA PRO A 77 1.04 10.90 -14.72
C PRO A 77 -0.45 10.64 -14.99
N SER A 78 -1.25 11.63 -14.66
CA SER A 78 -2.58 11.76 -15.25
C SER A 78 -2.43 11.78 -16.77
N ASN A 79 -3.24 10.93 -17.41
CA ASN A 79 -3.65 10.96 -18.81
C ASN A 79 -3.70 12.37 -19.42
#